data_AF-A0A316PVT1-F1
#
_entry.id   AF-A0A316PVT1-F1
#
_cell.length_a   1.000
_cell.length_b   1.000
_cell.length_c   1.000
_cell.angle_alpha   90.00
_cell.angle_beta   90.00
_cell.angle_gamma   90.00
#
_symmetry.space_group_name_H-M   'P 1'
#
loop_
_entity.id
_entity.type
_entity.pdbx_description
1 polymer ?
#
loop_
_entity_poly.entity_id
_entity_poly.type
_entity_poly.pdbx_seq_one_letter_code
_entity_poly.pdbx_strand_id
1 'polypeptide(L)'
;MPRAILKANAKDALRGNWGIAILSLLIGTVLVGAASFVFGIGELIVIGPIETGLALIYMKLSYRDNPEIGDLFAPFQNFVNTFFAGFLVTLFTFLWSLLLVVPGIVKSMAYSQTFFIMNEHPEYAGREAIDASQEMMRGHKWEYFVLNLSFIGWFLLSSLTFGLLLFYVMPYYQATMAEYYRYLKEEQETPRVESPEF
;
A
#
# COMPACT_ATOMS: atom_id res chain seq x y z
N MET A 1 7.59 -0.16 15.52
CA MET A 1 8.30 -1.48 15.60
C MET A 1 9.65 -1.36 14.89
N PRO A 2 10.74 -2.07 15.27
CA PRO A 2 12.00 -1.98 14.52
C PRO A 2 11.82 -2.39 13.05
N ARG A 3 12.23 -1.52 12.11
CA ARG A 3 12.17 -1.77 10.64
C ARG A 3 12.77 -3.11 10.19
N ALA A 4 13.75 -3.62 10.94
CA ALA A 4 14.37 -4.91 10.66
C ALA A 4 13.39 -6.08 10.88
N ILE A 5 12.50 -5.98 11.87
CA ILE A 5 11.48 -6.98 12.16
C ILE A 5 10.41 -6.97 11.07
N LEU A 6 9.90 -5.79 10.68
CA LEU A 6 8.95 -5.66 9.56
C LEU A 6 9.48 -6.33 8.29
N LYS A 7 10.75 -6.06 7.96
CA LYS A 7 11.44 -6.66 6.82
C LYS A 7 11.64 -8.18 6.96
N ALA A 8 11.95 -8.67 8.16
CA ALA A 8 12.08 -10.10 8.41
C ALA A 8 10.72 -10.81 8.27
N ASN A 9 9.66 -10.24 8.85
CA ASN A 9 8.30 -10.75 8.76
C ASN A 9 7.80 -10.76 7.32
N ALA A 10 8.10 -9.71 6.54
CA ALA A 10 7.74 -9.65 5.13
C ALA A 10 8.41 -10.74 4.29
N LYS A 11 9.68 -11.05 4.54
CA LYS A 11 10.36 -12.17 3.88
C LYS A 11 9.73 -13.51 4.24
N ASP A 12 9.37 -13.66 5.51
CA ASP A 12 8.71 -14.87 6.00
C ASP A 12 7.29 -15.01 5.42
N ALA A 13 6.54 -13.92 5.27
CA ALA A 13 5.22 -13.86 4.61
C ALA A 13 5.27 -14.39 3.17
N LEU A 14 6.36 -14.08 2.47
CA LEU A 14 6.56 -14.46 1.08
C LEU A 14 7.05 -15.91 0.91
N ARG A 15 7.51 -16.58 1.98
CA ARG A 15 7.98 -17.98 1.88
C ARG A 15 6.84 -18.89 1.41
N GLY A 16 7.09 -19.65 0.35
CA GLY A 16 6.08 -20.48 -0.30
C GLY A 16 5.12 -19.72 -1.23
N ASN A 17 5.04 -18.39 -1.13
CA ASN A 17 4.08 -17.56 -1.85
C ASN A 17 4.73 -16.56 -2.84
N TRP A 18 6.02 -16.68 -3.15
CA TRP A 18 6.69 -15.78 -4.10
C TRP A 18 6.01 -15.75 -5.48
N GLY A 19 5.53 -16.90 -5.96
CA GLY A 19 4.87 -17.00 -7.25
C GLY A 19 3.62 -16.12 -7.34
N ILE A 20 2.76 -16.16 -6.33
CA ILE A 20 1.52 -15.37 -6.33
C ILE A 20 1.78 -13.88 -6.13
N ALA A 21 2.75 -13.53 -5.28
CA ALA A 21 3.12 -12.14 -5.02
C ALA A 21 3.71 -11.45 -6.27
N ILE A 22 4.56 -12.16 -7.01
CA ILE A 22 5.11 -11.67 -8.28
C ILE A 22 4.00 -11.60 -9.34
N LEU A 23 3.22 -12.67 -9.48
CA LEU A 23 2.19 -12.76 -10.52
C LEU A 23 1.12 -11.67 -10.34
N SER A 24 0.66 -11.41 -9.12
CA SER A 24 -0.33 -10.36 -8.85
C SER A 24 0.18 -8.98 -9.22
N LEU A 25 1.44 -8.65 -8.91
CA LEU A 25 2.08 -7.40 -9.29
C LEU A 25 2.21 -7.24 -10.81
N LEU A 26 2.59 -8.31 -11.51
CA LEU A 26 2.71 -8.29 -12.96
C LEU A 26 1.35 -8.07 -13.62
N ILE A 27 0.32 -8.79 -13.18
CA ILE A 27 -1.04 -8.60 -13.66
C ILE A 27 -1.50 -7.17 -13.38
N GLY A 28 -1.33 -6.67 -12.15
CA GLY A 28 -1.70 -5.30 -11.79
C GLY A 28 -1.02 -4.25 -12.67
N THR A 29 0.30 -4.38 -12.87
CA THR A 29 1.08 -3.45 -13.71
C THR A 29 0.65 -3.50 -15.18
N VAL A 30 0.41 -4.70 -15.72
CA VAL A 30 -0.06 -4.87 -17.11
C VAL A 30 -1.46 -4.29 -17.28
N LEU A 31 -2.36 -4.47 -16.31
CA LEU A 31 -3.72 -3.92 -16.38
C LEU A 31 -3.72 -2.40 -16.33
N VAL A 32 -2.98 -1.80 -15.40
CA VAL A 32 -2.83 -0.34 -15.30
C VAL A 32 -2.17 0.22 -16.57
N GLY A 33 -1.10 -0.43 -17.05
CA GLY A 33 -0.42 -0.05 -18.29
C GLY A 33 -1.33 -0.14 -19.51
N ALA A 34 -2.14 -1.20 -19.63
CA ALA A 34 -3.12 -1.34 -20.70
C ALA A 34 -4.22 -0.28 -20.63
N ALA A 35 -4.68 0.08 -19.44
CA ALA A 35 -5.70 1.10 -19.24
C ALA A 35 -5.22 2.51 -19.64
N SER A 36 -3.91 2.78 -19.57
CA SER A 36 -3.35 4.08 -19.99
C SER A 36 -3.60 4.40 -21.48
N PHE A 37 -3.76 3.37 -22.33
CA PHE A 37 -4.09 3.54 -23.75
C PHE A 37 -5.54 3.98 -24.00
N VAL A 38 -6.40 3.92 -22.98
CA VAL A 38 -7.81 4.37 -23.07
C VAL A 38 -7.87 5.87 -22.80
N PHE A 39 -7.68 6.66 -23.86
CA PHE A 39 -7.79 8.12 -23.86
C PHE A 39 -6.93 8.84 -22.79
N GLY A 40 -5.89 8.19 -22.25
CA GLY A 40 -5.04 8.73 -21.19
C GLY A 40 -5.69 8.84 -19.81
N ILE A 41 -6.97 8.48 -19.67
CA ILE A 41 -7.72 8.56 -18.41
C ILE A 41 -8.01 7.19 -17.80
N GLY A 42 -7.86 6.10 -18.57
CA GLY A 42 -8.20 4.75 -18.12
C GLY A 42 -7.42 4.31 -16.87
N GLU A 43 -6.16 4.75 -16.74
CA GLU A 43 -5.35 4.49 -15.53
C GLU A 43 -6.03 5.02 -14.26
N LEU A 44 -6.54 6.25 -14.27
CA LEU A 44 -7.23 6.84 -13.12
C LEU A 44 -8.50 6.07 -12.73
N ILE A 45 -9.10 5.37 -13.68
CA ILE A 45 -10.31 4.57 -13.48
C ILE A 45 -9.98 3.25 -12.77
N VAL A 46 -8.84 2.63 -13.11
CA VAL A 46 -8.50 1.29 -12.61
C VAL A 46 -7.52 1.28 -11.44
N ILE A 47 -6.77 2.36 -11.21
CA ILE A 47 -5.72 2.41 -10.19
C ILE A 47 -6.25 2.09 -8.79
N GLY A 48 -7.38 2.68 -8.40
CA GLY A 48 -7.98 2.46 -7.07
C GLY A 48 -8.35 1.00 -6.80
N PRO A 49 -9.18 0.37 -7.66
CA PRO A 49 -9.52 -1.05 -7.54
C PRO A 49 -8.29 -1.98 -7.57
N ILE A 50 -7.32 -1.72 -8.45
CA ILE A 50 -6.11 -2.56 -8.58
C ILE A 50 -5.21 -2.44 -7.34
N GLU A 51 -4.95 -1.22 -6.85
CA GLU A 51 -4.17 -1.00 -5.62
C GLU A 51 -4.86 -1.62 -4.40
N THR A 52 -6.19 -1.56 -4.33
CA THR A 52 -6.97 -2.24 -3.28
C THR A 52 -6.81 -3.76 -3.38
N GLY A 53 -6.79 -4.32 -4.59
CA GLY A 53 -6.65 -5.77 -4.80
C GLY A 53 -5.25 -6.26 -4.47
N LEU A 54 -4.22 -5.48 -4.82
CA LEU A 54 -2.84 -5.75 -4.40
C LEU A 54 -2.73 -5.67 -2.88
N ALA A 55 -3.28 -4.63 -2.26
CA ALA A 55 -3.30 -4.48 -0.81
C ALA A 55 -3.94 -5.71 -0.13
N LEU A 56 -5.04 -6.25 -0.67
CA LEU A 56 -5.70 -7.46 -0.15
C LEU A 56 -4.78 -8.68 -0.17
N ILE A 57 -4.12 -8.93 -1.31
CA ILE A 57 -3.19 -10.07 -1.45
C ILE A 57 -2.04 -9.95 -0.45
N TYR A 58 -1.40 -8.78 -0.36
CA TYR A 58 -0.27 -8.58 0.55
C TYR A 58 -0.70 -8.58 2.02
N MET A 59 -1.92 -8.14 2.32
CA MET A 59 -2.52 -8.26 3.64
C MET A 59 -2.74 -9.72 4.03
N LYS A 60 -3.34 -10.55 3.16
CA LYS A 60 -3.48 -11.99 3.38
C LYS A 60 -2.13 -12.68 3.63
N LEU A 61 -1.11 -12.34 2.83
CA LEU A 61 0.26 -12.83 3.04
C LEU A 61 0.82 -12.44 4.42
N SER A 62 0.64 -11.19 4.84
CA SER A 62 1.04 -10.70 6.16
C SER A 62 0.37 -11.52 7.27
N TYR A 63 -0.94 -11.76 7.18
CA TYR A 63 -1.69 -12.58 8.12
C TYR A 63 -1.45 -14.10 8.00
N ARG A 64 -0.56 -14.55 7.10
CA ARG A 64 -0.27 -15.97 6.83
C ARG A 64 -1.51 -16.76 6.38
N ASP A 65 -2.43 -16.06 5.73
CA ASP A 65 -3.57 -16.67 5.04
C ASP A 65 -3.14 -17.13 3.63
N ASN A 66 -4.04 -17.84 2.93
CA ASN A 66 -3.82 -18.31 1.56
C ASN A 66 -4.38 -17.30 0.55
N PRO A 67 -3.55 -16.40 -0.03
CA PRO A 67 -4.02 -15.52 -1.09
C PRO A 67 -4.29 -16.30 -2.38
N GLU A 68 -5.22 -15.79 -3.17
CA GLU A 68 -5.54 -16.29 -4.51
C GLU A 68 -5.45 -15.16 -5.54
N ILE A 69 -5.19 -15.49 -6.81
CA ILE A 69 -5.13 -14.46 -7.87
C ILE A 69 -6.49 -13.77 -8.05
N GLY A 70 -7.59 -14.46 -7.73
CA GLY A 70 -8.93 -13.87 -7.71
C GLY A 70 -9.08 -12.70 -6.74
N ASP A 71 -8.29 -12.68 -5.65
CA ASP A 71 -8.32 -11.60 -4.66
C ASP A 71 -7.91 -10.25 -5.26
N LEU A 72 -7.06 -10.25 -6.29
CA LEU A 72 -6.68 -9.03 -7.02
C LEU A 72 -7.89 -8.32 -7.62
N PHE A 73 -8.94 -9.07 -7.96
CA PHE A 73 -10.13 -8.58 -8.63
C PHE A 73 -11.32 -8.43 -7.68
N ALA A 74 -11.23 -8.91 -6.43
CA ALA A 74 -12.33 -8.81 -5.47
C ALA A 74 -12.81 -7.36 -5.25
N PRO A 75 -11.94 -6.33 -5.18
CA PRO A 75 -12.37 -4.95 -4.96
C PRO A 75 -13.19 -4.33 -6.12
N PHE A 76 -13.19 -4.95 -7.31
CA PHE A 76 -14.08 -4.53 -8.41
C PHE A 76 -15.56 -4.77 -8.10
N GLN A 77 -15.92 -5.63 -7.13
CA GLN A 77 -17.29 -5.74 -6.65
C GLN A 77 -17.76 -4.47 -5.94
N ASN A 78 -16.82 -3.72 -5.34
CA ASN A 78 -17.03 -2.42 -4.72
C ASN A 78 -16.36 -1.31 -5.56
N PHE A 79 -16.54 -1.36 -6.88
CA PHE A 79 -15.83 -0.51 -7.82
C PHE A 79 -15.98 0.98 -7.53
N VAL A 80 -17.19 1.45 -7.20
CA VAL A 80 -17.46 2.89 -7.00
C VAL A 80 -16.59 3.44 -5.88
N ASN A 81 -16.58 2.79 -4.71
CA ASN A 81 -15.82 3.27 -3.56
C ASN A 81 -14.31 3.18 -3.81
N THR A 82 -13.84 2.08 -4.41
CA THR A 82 -12.41 1.85 -4.67
C THR A 82 -11.88 2.79 -5.75
N PHE A 83 -12.67 3.05 -6.79
CA PHE A 83 -12.41 4.10 -7.78
C PHE A 83 -12.30 5.47 -7.11
N PHE A 84 -13.30 5.89 -6.33
CA PHE A 84 -13.28 7.20 -5.68
C PHE A 84 -12.11 7.35 -4.70
N ALA A 85 -11.73 6.29 -3.98
CA ALA A 85 -10.55 6.31 -3.14
C ALA A 85 -9.28 6.57 -3.97
N GLY A 86 -9.05 5.77 -5.02
CA GLY A 86 -7.87 5.94 -5.89
C GLY A 86 -7.83 7.32 -6.57
N PHE A 87 -8.97 7.78 -7.09
CA PHE A 87 -9.11 9.09 -7.69
C PHE A 87 -8.80 10.22 -6.70
N LEU A 88 -9.38 10.18 -5.49
CA LEU A 88 -9.18 11.22 -4.47
C LEU A 88 -7.75 11.20 -3.92
N VAL A 89 -7.15 10.03 -3.67
CA VAL A 89 -5.74 9.92 -3.25
C VAL A 89 -4.83 10.56 -4.30
N THR A 90 -5.06 10.23 -5.58
CA THR A 90 -4.26 10.77 -6.69
C THR A 90 -4.45 12.28 -6.81
N LEU A 91 -5.69 12.74 -6.81
CA LEU A 91 -6.04 14.16 -6.92
C LEU A 91 -5.45 14.98 -5.76
N PHE A 92 -5.66 14.56 -4.52
CA PHE A 92 -5.14 15.29 -3.37
C PHE A 92 -3.62 15.28 -3.33
N THR A 93 -2.97 14.15 -3.60
CA THR A 93 -1.50 14.08 -3.66
C THR A 93 -0.95 15.01 -4.75
N PHE A 94 -1.59 15.05 -5.92
CA PHE A 94 -1.23 15.96 -7.00
C PHE A 94 -1.39 17.43 -6.58
N LEU A 95 -2.53 17.82 -6.02
CA LEU A 95 -2.79 19.19 -5.56
C LEU A 95 -1.79 19.64 -4.49
N TRP A 96 -1.44 18.77 -3.54
CA TRP A 96 -0.42 19.08 -2.54
C TRP A 96 0.98 19.20 -3.14
N SER A 97 1.30 18.38 -4.14
CA SER A 97 2.59 18.41 -4.84
C SER A 97 2.73 19.67 -5.71
N LEU A 98 1.62 20.21 -6.24
CA LEU A 98 1.61 21.48 -6.98
C LEU A 98 1.94 22.68 -6.09
N LEU A 99 1.51 22.66 -4.83
CA LEU A 99 1.85 23.72 -3.88
C LEU A 99 3.35 23.69 -3.59
N LEU A 100 3.86 22.54 -3.15
CA LEU A 100 5.26 22.30 -2.80
C LEU A 100 5.55 20.78 -2.81
N VAL A 101 6.79 20.40 -3.10
CA VAL A 101 7.21 18.98 -3.12
C VAL A 101 7.07 18.31 -1.73
N VAL A 102 7.46 19.00 -0.67
CA VAL A 102 7.47 18.43 0.71
C VAL A 102 6.06 18.09 1.21
N PRO A 103 5.05 18.99 1.14
CA PRO A 103 3.66 18.64 1.45
C PRO A 103 3.10 17.48 0.63
N GLY A 104 3.45 17.38 -0.67
CA GLY A 104 3.07 16.26 -1.52
C GLY A 104 3.54 14.91 -0.95
N ILE A 105 4.82 14.82 -0.56
CA ILE A 105 5.39 13.63 0.06
C ILE A 105 4.73 13.34 1.42
N VAL A 106 4.52 14.35 2.26
CA VAL A 106 3.87 14.16 3.57
C VAL A 106 2.44 13.62 3.42
N LYS A 107 1.72 14.09 2.39
CA LYS A 107 0.33 13.67 2.13
C LYS A 107 0.25 12.30 1.46
N SER A 108 1.15 11.95 0.54
CA SER A 108 1.22 10.59 0.01
C SER A 108 1.47 9.57 1.14
N MET A 109 2.33 9.88 2.10
CA MET A 109 2.51 9.05 3.30
C MET A 109 1.26 8.99 4.17
N ALA A 110 0.54 10.09 4.33
CA ALA A 110 -0.70 10.12 5.11
C ALA A 110 -1.82 9.25 4.49
N TYR A 111 -1.80 9.05 3.17
CA TYR A 111 -2.79 8.27 2.43
C TYR A 111 -2.37 6.81 2.20
N SER A 112 -1.17 6.42 2.63
CA SER A 112 -0.58 5.12 2.34
C SER A 112 -1.37 3.90 2.85
N GLN A 113 -2.23 4.08 3.86
CA GLN A 113 -3.01 2.99 4.46
C GLN A 113 -4.42 2.87 3.88
N THR A 114 -4.83 3.79 3.00
CA THR A 114 -6.20 3.89 2.46
C THR A 114 -6.69 2.55 1.90
N PHE A 115 -5.90 1.93 1.02
CA PHE A 115 -6.31 0.71 0.33
C PHE A 115 -6.32 -0.53 1.23
N PHE A 116 -5.51 -0.58 2.28
CA PHE A 116 -5.60 -1.63 3.30
C PHE A 116 -6.88 -1.48 4.11
N ILE A 117 -7.18 -0.25 4.57
CA ILE A 117 -8.40 0.07 5.32
C ILE A 117 -9.65 -0.27 4.51
N MET A 118 -9.67 0.00 3.20
CA MET A 118 -10.79 -0.36 2.34
C MET A 118 -11.09 -1.85 2.27
N ASN A 119 -10.08 -2.71 2.44
CA ASN A 119 -10.28 -4.16 2.46
C ASN A 119 -10.88 -4.66 3.77
N GLU A 120 -10.62 -3.96 4.88
CA GLU A 120 -11.19 -4.28 6.19
C GLU A 120 -12.56 -3.63 6.42
N HIS A 121 -12.76 -2.46 5.82
CA HIS A 121 -14.00 -1.67 5.87
C HIS A 121 -14.56 -1.43 4.46
N PRO A 122 -15.08 -2.48 3.79
CA PRO A 122 -15.65 -2.34 2.45
C PRO A 122 -16.85 -1.39 2.39
N GLU A 123 -17.48 -1.10 3.53
CA GLU A 123 -18.57 -0.14 3.67
C GLU A 123 -18.11 1.33 3.58
N TYR A 124 -16.83 1.63 3.77
CA TYR A 124 -16.32 3.00 3.72
C TYR A 124 -16.39 3.58 2.31
N ALA A 125 -16.94 4.79 2.21
CA ALA A 125 -16.76 5.62 1.03
C ALA A 125 -15.27 5.96 0.86
N GLY A 126 -14.84 6.20 -0.39
CA GLY A 126 -13.42 6.44 -0.67
C GLY A 126 -12.79 7.59 0.13
N ARG A 127 -13.58 8.59 0.54
CA ARG A 127 -13.11 9.66 1.43
C ARG A 127 -12.94 9.22 2.88
N GLU A 128 -13.83 8.39 3.40
CA GLU A 128 -13.78 7.89 4.78
C GLU A 128 -12.54 7.03 4.99
N ALA A 129 -12.18 6.18 4.02
CA ALA A 129 -10.94 5.40 4.05
C ALA A 129 -9.67 6.28 4.04
N ILE A 130 -9.70 7.40 3.30
CA ILE A 130 -8.60 8.37 3.29
C ILE A 130 -8.45 9.05 4.64
N ASP A 131 -9.56 9.51 5.22
CA ASP A 131 -9.56 10.20 6.52
C ASP A 131 -9.10 9.24 7.63
N ALA A 132 -9.51 7.97 7.59
CA ALA A 132 -9.03 6.91 8.49
C ALA A 132 -7.52 6.65 8.32
N SER A 133 -7.01 6.59 7.07
CA SER A 133 -5.57 6.47 6.80
C SER A 133 -4.79 7.65 7.38
N GLN A 134 -5.33 8.87 7.27
CA GLN A 134 -4.67 10.05 7.81
C GLN A 134 -4.53 10.01 9.34
N GLU A 135 -5.58 9.56 10.03
CA GLU A 135 -5.58 9.41 11.48
C GLU A 135 -4.65 8.27 11.91
N MET A 136 -4.69 7.12 11.23
CA MET A 136 -3.78 6.00 11.48
C MET A 136 -2.31 6.38 11.28
N MET A 137 -2.02 7.25 10.32
CA MET A 137 -0.65 7.74 10.06
C MET A 137 -0.25 8.95 10.94
N ARG A 138 -1.07 9.37 11.91
CA ARG A 138 -0.71 10.49 12.80
C ARG A 138 0.35 10.01 13.81
N GLY A 139 1.49 10.71 13.88
CA GLY A 139 2.66 10.29 14.67
C GLY A 139 3.62 9.34 13.94
N HIS A 140 3.14 8.58 12.94
CA HIS A 140 3.93 7.51 12.29
C HIS A 140 4.60 7.88 10.96
N LYS A 141 4.42 9.10 10.45
CA LYS A 141 4.94 9.51 9.12
C LYS A 141 6.46 9.45 9.03
N TRP A 142 7.17 9.78 10.11
CA TRP A 142 8.63 9.74 10.13
C TRP A 142 9.16 8.30 10.09
N GLU A 143 8.54 7.40 10.86
CA GLU A 143 8.88 5.97 10.83
C GLU A 143 8.66 5.39 9.43
N TYR A 144 7.51 5.69 8.82
CA TYR A 144 7.20 5.28 7.45
C TYR A 144 8.18 5.86 6.42
N PHE A 145 8.56 7.13 6.56
CA PHE A 145 9.55 7.76 5.69
C PHE A 145 10.91 7.04 5.76
N VAL A 146 11.41 6.79 6.96
CA VAL A 146 12.69 6.09 7.16
C VAL A 146 12.61 4.64 6.67
N LEU A 147 11.46 3.98 6.81
CA LEU A 147 11.22 2.65 6.23
C LEU A 147 11.35 2.70 4.69
N ASN A 148 10.72 3.67 4.03
CA ASN A 148 10.84 3.89 2.60
C ASN A 148 12.27 4.20 2.15
N LEU A 149 12.98 5.10 2.86
CA LEU A 149 14.39 5.40 2.58
C LEU A 149 15.28 4.15 2.61
N SER A 150 14.96 3.20 3.49
CA SER A 150 15.72 1.95 3.60
C SER A 150 15.55 0.99 2.41
N PHE A 151 14.66 1.30 1.46
CA PHE A 151 14.51 0.60 0.18
C PHE A 151 15.15 1.34 -1.00
N ILE A 152 15.55 2.61 -0.86
CA ILE A 152 16.17 3.38 -1.95
C ILE A 152 17.40 2.65 -2.51
N GLY A 153 18.26 2.09 -1.65
CA GLY A 153 19.41 1.31 -2.11
C GLY A 153 19.04 0.09 -2.96
N TRP A 154 17.92 -0.58 -2.65
CA TRP A 154 17.40 -1.70 -3.43
C TRP A 154 16.87 -1.24 -4.78
N PHE A 155 16.15 -0.11 -4.83
CA PHE A 155 15.67 0.47 -6.09
C PHE A 155 16.82 0.95 -6.98
N LEU A 156 17.85 1.60 -6.41
CA LEU A 156 19.06 1.99 -7.15
C LEU A 156 19.79 0.77 -7.72
N LEU A 157 19.96 -0.29 -6.93
CA LEU A 157 20.56 -1.53 -7.40
C LEU A 157 19.70 -2.17 -8.51
N SER A 158 18.38 -2.04 -8.41
CA SER A 158 17.47 -2.56 -9.43
C SER A 158 17.64 -1.84 -10.77
N SER A 159 17.85 -0.53 -10.76
CA SER A 159 18.19 0.24 -11.97
C SER A 159 19.49 -0.24 -12.63
N LEU A 160 20.49 -0.64 -11.85
CA LEU A 160 21.76 -1.19 -12.39
C LEU A 160 21.57 -2.57 -13.04
N THR A 161 20.54 -3.31 -12.65
CA THR A 161 20.20 -4.63 -13.24
C THR A 161 19.16 -4.52 -14.37
N PHE A 162 18.95 -3.34 -14.94
CA PHE A 162 17.89 -3.06 -15.93
C PHE A 162 16.49 -3.50 -15.48
N GLY A 163 16.22 -3.39 -14.17
CA GLY A 163 14.92 -3.72 -13.59
C GLY A 163 14.71 -5.20 -13.25
N LEU A 164 15.66 -6.11 -13.53
CA LEU A 164 15.51 -7.54 -13.19
C LEU A 164 15.36 -7.77 -11.68
N LEU A 165 16.02 -6.97 -10.86
CA LEU A 165 15.89 -7.07 -9.41
C LEU A 165 14.52 -6.60 -8.89
N LEU A 166 13.72 -5.87 -9.69
CA LEU A 166 12.38 -5.42 -9.28
C LEU A 166 11.41 -6.58 -9.03
N PHE A 167 11.57 -7.70 -9.75
CA PHE A 167 10.78 -8.92 -9.51
C PHE A 167 10.96 -9.48 -8.10
N TYR A 168 12.09 -9.21 -7.46
CA TYR A 168 12.33 -9.56 -6.05
C TYR A 168 11.98 -8.40 -5.11
N VAL A 169 12.40 -7.19 -5.46
CA VAL A 169 12.29 -6.00 -4.58
C VAL A 169 10.85 -5.56 -4.42
N MET A 170 10.02 -5.58 -5.46
CA MET A 170 8.63 -5.12 -5.36
C MET A 170 7.75 -6.00 -4.46
N PRO A 171 7.73 -7.34 -4.60
CA PRO A 171 6.98 -8.18 -3.66
C PRO A 171 7.45 -8.01 -2.22
N TYR A 172 8.77 -7.91 -2.03
CA TYR A 172 9.36 -7.70 -0.71
C TYR A 172 8.98 -6.34 -0.11
N TYR A 173 9.00 -5.28 -0.92
CA TYR A 173 8.57 -3.94 -0.52
C TYR A 173 7.09 -3.92 -0.14
N GLN A 174 6.21 -4.46 -0.99
CA GLN A 174 4.77 -4.50 -0.75
C GLN A 174 4.40 -5.34 0.49
N ALA A 175 5.02 -6.51 0.66
CA ALA A 175 4.86 -7.29 1.87
C ALA A 175 5.34 -6.54 3.13
N THR A 176 6.39 -5.72 3.01
CA THR A 176 6.84 -4.87 4.13
C THR A 176 5.84 -3.77 4.45
N MET A 177 5.17 -3.20 3.45
CA MET A 177 4.12 -2.20 3.69
C MET A 177 2.88 -2.82 4.33
N ALA A 178 2.49 -4.05 3.94
CA ALA A 178 1.39 -4.78 4.58
C ALA A 178 1.71 -5.19 6.03
N GLU A 179 2.96 -5.57 6.32
CA GLU A 179 3.43 -5.80 7.70
C GLU A 179 3.43 -4.50 8.53
N TYR A 180 3.75 -3.37 7.90
CA TYR A 180 3.66 -2.05 8.55
C TYR A 180 2.22 -1.66 8.86
N TYR A 181 1.28 -1.89 7.93
CA TYR A 181 -0.15 -1.69 8.17
C TYR A 181 -0.63 -2.52 9.37
N ARG A 182 -0.28 -3.82 9.40
CA ARG A 182 -0.63 -4.70 10.53
C ARG A 182 -0.08 -4.17 11.86
N TYR A 183 1.17 -3.71 11.87
CA TYR A 183 1.78 -3.09 13.04
C TYR A 183 0.99 -1.86 13.54
N LEU A 184 0.60 -0.95 12.65
CA LEU A 184 -0.18 0.23 13.03
C LEU A 184 -1.55 -0.16 13.62
N LYS A 185 -2.19 -1.17 13.04
CA LYS A 185 -3.46 -1.70 13.54
C LYS A 185 -3.33 -2.29 14.94
N GLU A 186 -2.33 -3.15 15.17
CA GLU A 186 -2.04 -3.73 16.49
C GLU A 186 -1.76 -2.63 17.55
N GLU A 187 -1.07 -1.56 17.17
CA GLU A 187 -0.79 -0.42 18.05
C GLU A 187 -2.06 0.38 18.41
N GLN A 188 -3.03 0.50 17.49
CA GLN A 188 -4.32 1.14 17.77
C GLN A 188 -5.24 0.30 18.65
N GLU A 189 -5.20 -1.02 18.50
CA GLU A 189 -6.02 -1.97 19.28
C GLU A 189 -5.48 -2.17 20.70
N THR A 190 -4.18 -1.95 20.92
CA THR A 190 -3.58 -2.01 22.26
C THR A 190 -4.02 -0.78 23.05
N PRO A 191 -4.73 -0.92 24.20
CA PRO A 191 -5.11 0.21 25.01
C PRO A 191 -3.85 1.00 25.38
N ARG A 192 -3.83 2.31 25.10
CA ARG A 192 -2.82 3.19 25.67
C ARG A 192 -2.96 3.07 27.18
N VAL A 193 -2.07 2.31 27.81
CA VAL A 193 -1.93 2.34 29.27
C VAL A 193 -1.59 3.79 29.57
N GLU A 194 -2.56 4.53 30.09
CA GLU A 194 -2.38 5.91 30.51
C GLU A 194 -1.12 5.95 31.37
N SER A 195 -0.10 6.64 30.89
CA SER A 195 1.07 6.96 31.70
C SER A 195 0.55 7.63 32.97
N PRO A 196 0.90 7.16 34.18
CA PRO A 196 0.46 7.82 35.40
C PRO A 196 0.90 9.28 35.32
N GLU A 197 -0.08 10.18 35.44
CA GLU A 197 0.19 11.60 35.66
C GLU A 197 1.08 11.71 36.91
N PHE A 198 2.35 12.06 36.71
CA PHE A 198 3.25 12.50 37.77
C PHE A 198 3.38 14.02 37.71
#